data_AF-A0A6L9MLB3-F1
#
_entry.id   AF-A0A6L9MLB3-F1
#
_cell.length_a   1.000
_cell.length_b   1.000
_cell.length_c   1.000
_cell.angle_alpha   90.00
_cell.angle_beta   90.00
_cell.angle_gamma   90.00
#
_symmetry.space_group_name_H-M   'P 1'
#
loop_
_entity.id
_entity.type
_entity.pdbx_description
1 polymer ?
#
loop_
_entity_poly.entity_id
_entity_poly.type
_entity_poly.pdbx_seq_one_letter_code
_entity_poly.pdbx_strand_id
1 'polypeptide(L)' 'MSQLREALDCLAAGDWLGAHAVVQDDPSAEAAWIHAHLHRVEGDPDNAAYWYRKAGRPAAKGSLEDERAAIIAALGAG' A
#
# COMPACT_ATOMS: atom_id res chain seq x y z
N MET A 1 0.16 7.82 -15.99
CA MET A 1 0.03 6.73 -15.00
C MET A 1 0.51 7.33 -13.68
N SER A 2 -0.32 7.34 -12.63
CA SER A 2 0.07 7.90 -11.33
C SER A 2 1.16 7.04 -10.68
N GLN A 3 2.08 7.64 -9.93
CA GLN A 3 3.13 6.92 -9.18
C GLN A 3 2.53 5.81 -8.30
N LEU A 4 1.38 6.04 -7.68
CA LEU A 4 0.70 5.02 -6.86
C LEU A 4 0.30 3.76 -7.63
N ARG A 5 0.00 3.87 -8.94
CA ARG A 5 -0.32 2.70 -9.75
C ARG A 5 0.94 1.88 -10.04
N GLU A 6 2.07 2.54 -10.28
CA GLU A 6 3.37 1.89 -10.47
C GLU A 6 3.77 1.08 -9.23
N ALA A 7 3.55 1.60 -8.02
CA ALA A 7 3.80 0.85 -6.79
C ALA A 7 2.99 -0.45 -6.69
N LEU A 8 1.73 -0.43 -7.16
CA LEU A 8 0.86 -1.60 -7.16
C LEU A 8 1.27 -2.62 -8.23
N ASP A 9 1.78 -2.15 -9.37
CA ASP A 9 2.30 -3.01 -10.43
C ASP A 9 3.63 -3.67 -9.99
N CYS A 10 4.53 -2.94 -9.32
CA CYS A 10 5.73 -3.49 -8.68
C CYS A 10 5.38 -4.58 -7.67
N LEU A 11 4.42 -4.31 -6.79
CA LEU A 11 3.94 -5.31 -5.83
C LEU A 11 3.36 -6.57 -6.51
N ALA A 12 2.61 -6.42 -7.60
CA ALA A 12 2.06 -7.55 -8.35
C ALA A 12 3.16 -8.39 -9.02
N ALA A 13 4.28 -7.76 -9.38
CA ALA A 13 5.49 -8.43 -9.88
C ALA A 13 6.38 -9.02 -8.76
N GLY A 14 6.04 -8.81 -7.48
CA GLY A 14 6.86 -9.22 -6.35
C GLY A 14 8.04 -8.30 -6.03
N ASP A 15 8.11 -7.11 -6.64
CA ASP A 15 9.15 -6.11 -6.41
C ASP A 15 8.73 -5.15 -5.28
N TRP A 16 8.91 -5.60 -4.04
CA TRP A 16 8.47 -4.84 -2.86
C TRP A 16 9.38 -3.62 -2.62
N LEU A 17 10.67 -3.71 -2.97
CA LEU A 17 11.61 -2.60 -2.87
C LEU A 17 11.29 -1.48 -3.86
N GLY A 18 11.00 -1.84 -5.12
CA GLY A 18 10.55 -0.87 -6.12
C GLY A 18 9.25 -0.19 -5.69
N ALA A 19 8.30 -0.96 -5.16
CA ALA A 19 7.06 -0.41 -4.63
C ALA A 19 7.30 0.57 -3.46
N HIS A 20 8.16 0.24 -2.50
CA HIS A 20 8.55 1.16 -1.43
C HIS A 20 9.15 2.45 -1.97
N ALA A 21 10.10 2.36 -2.91
CA ALA A 21 10.75 3.53 -3.50
C ALA A 21 9.74 4.48 -4.16
N VAL A 22 8.70 3.94 -4.80
CA VAL A 22 7.66 4.73 -5.46
C VAL A 22 6.79 5.49 -4.47
N VAL A 23 6.43 4.89 -3.33
CA VAL A 23 5.54 5.54 -2.34
C VAL A 23 6.27 6.23 -1.20
N GLN A 24 7.60 6.15 -1.12
CA GLN A 24 8.37 6.65 0.04
C GLN A 24 8.27 8.16 0.24
N ASP A 25 8.27 8.94 -0.84
CA ASP A 25 8.27 10.40 -0.77
C ASP A 25 6.87 11.02 -0.94
N ASP A 26 5.83 10.20 -1.13
CA ASP A 26 4.45 10.65 -1.28
C ASP A 26 3.76 10.75 0.10
N PRO A 27 3.36 11.96 0.55
CA PRO A 27 2.76 12.16 1.86
C PRO A 27 1.25 11.86 1.91
N SER A 28 0.64 11.41 0.80
CA SER A 28 -0.80 11.15 0.71
C SER A 28 -1.25 9.98 1.58
N ALA A 29 -2.55 9.97 1.90
CA ALA A 29 -3.16 8.87 2.64
C ALA A 29 -3.15 7.57 1.82
N GLU A 30 -3.24 7.68 0.50
CA GLU A 30 -3.18 6.58 -0.44
C GLU A 30 -1.78 5.94 -0.48
N ALA A 31 -0.72 6.74 -0.56
CA ALA A 31 0.66 6.25 -0.46
C ALA A 31 0.93 5.57 0.88
N ALA A 32 0.47 6.17 1.98
CA ALA A 32 0.56 5.57 3.31
C ALA A 32 -0.20 4.23 3.39
N TRP A 33 -1.34 4.09 2.71
CA TRP A 33 -2.08 2.82 2.66
C TRP A 33 -1.31 1.74 1.88
N ILE A 34 -0.66 2.11 0.78
CA ILE A 34 0.22 1.19 0.03
C ILE A 34 1.41 0.75 0.88
N HIS A 35 2.04 1.66 1.65
CA HIS A 35 3.10 1.29 2.62
C HIS A 35 2.60 0.32 3.69
N ALA A 36 1.40 0.52 4.23
CA ALA A 36 0.82 -0.40 5.21
C ALA A 36 0.65 -1.79 4.62
N HIS A 37 0.19 -1.88 3.38
CA HIS A 37 0.03 -3.13 2.66
C HIS A 37 1.38 -3.81 2.37
N LEU A 38 2.41 -3.06 1.97
CA LEU A 38 3.78 -3.56 1.78
C LEU A 38 4.30 -4.26 3.04
N HIS A 39 4.21 -3.62 4.20
CA HIS A 39 4.68 -4.23 5.44
C HIS A 39 3.84 -5.44 5.88
N ARG A 40 2.56 -5.53 5.48
CA ARG A 40 1.80 -6.79 5.65
C ARG A 40 2.34 -7.91 4.78
N VAL A 41 2.76 -7.62 3.54
CA VAL A 41 3.40 -8.61 2.64
C VAL A 41 4.73 -9.08 3.23
N GLU A 42 5.51 -8.18 3.83
CA GLU A 42 6.79 -8.47 4.48
C GLU A 42 6.66 -9.24 5.81
N GLY A 43 5.46 -9.29 6.39
CA GLY A 43 5.23 -9.87 7.71
C GLY A 43 5.67 -8.97 8.87
N ASP A 44 5.65 -7.65 8.68
CA ASP A 44 5.97 -6.63 9.69
C ASP A 44 4.70 -5.92 10.19
N PRO A 45 3.99 -6.48 11.19
CA PRO A 45 2.73 -5.94 11.66
C PRO A 45 2.87 -4.59 12.38
N ASP A 46 4.02 -4.32 13.00
CA ASP A 46 4.24 -3.09 13.76
C ASP A 46 4.41 -1.89 12.84
N ASN A 47 5.20 -2.04 11.76
CA ASN A 47 5.32 -1.01 10.74
C ASN A 47 4.02 -0.89 9.92
N ALA A 48 3.36 -2.00 9.58
CA ALA A 48 2.05 -1.93 8.93
C ALA A 48 1.06 -1.11 9.77
N ALA A 49 1.02 -1.31 11.09
CA ALA A 49 0.15 -0.55 11.99
C ALA A 49 0.50 0.95 12.01
N TYR A 50 1.79 1.31 11.96
CA TYR A 50 2.21 2.72 11.84
C TYR A 50 1.67 3.37 10.56
N TRP A 51 1.80 2.68 9.44
CA TRP A 51 1.35 3.22 8.15
C TRP A 51 -0.17 3.27 8.00
N TYR A 52 -0.91 2.31 8.58
CA TYR A 52 -2.37 2.42 8.69
C TYR A 52 -2.82 3.68 9.43
N ARG A 53 -2.15 4.00 10.54
CA ARG A 53 -2.43 5.24 11.28
C ARG A 53 -2.13 6.48 10.43
N LYS A 54 -1.01 6.49 9.70
CA LYS A 54 -0.67 7.56 8.74
C LYS A 54 -1.69 7.70 7.62
N ALA A 55 -2.23 6.59 7.12
CA ALA A 55 -3.29 6.56 6.11
C ALA A 55 -4.67 6.96 6.65
N GLY A 56 -4.82 7.17 7.97
CA GLY A 56 -6.11 7.44 8.60
C GLY A 56 -7.10 6.27 8.51
N ARG A 57 -6.59 5.03 8.39
CA ARG A 57 -7.39 3.83 8.17
C ARG A 57 -7.21 2.80 9.28
N PRO A 58 -8.25 2.01 9.62
CA PRO A 58 -8.05 0.82 10.44
C PRO A 58 -7.18 -0.20 9.69
N ALA A 59 -6.46 -1.04 10.42
CA ALA A 59 -5.74 -2.16 9.83
C ALA A 59 -6.70 -3.07 9.05
N ALA A 60 -6.30 -3.44 7.83
CA ALA A 60 -7.11 -4.32 7.01
C ALA A 60 -7.25 -5.69 7.67
N LYS A 61 -8.44 -6.27 7.50
CA LYS A 61 -8.78 -7.62 7.95
C LYS A 61 -9.07 -8.44 6.70
N GLY A 62 -8.39 -9.57 6.52
CA GLY A 62 -8.54 -10.43 5.35
C GLY A 62 -7.22 -10.68 4.62
N SER A 63 -7.32 -11.17 3.39
CA SER A 63 -6.15 -11.52 2.57
C SER A 63 -5.37 -10.28 2.12
N LEU A 64 -4.14 -10.49 1.64
CA LEU A 64 -3.34 -9.43 1.03
C LEU A 64 -3.96 -9.03 -0.32
N GLU A 65 -4.50 -10.00 -1.04
CA GLU A 65 -5.14 -9.83 -2.33
C GLU A 65 -6.40 -8.96 -2.24
N ASP A 66 -7.25 -9.20 -1.24
CA ASP A 66 -8.46 -8.40 -1.01
C ASP A 66 -8.11 -6.94 -0.70
N GLU A 67 -7.10 -6.72 0.13
CA GLU A 67 -6.65 -5.37 0.45
C GLU A 67 -6.07 -4.68 -0.79
N ARG A 68 -5.21 -5.36 -1.56
CA ARG A 68 -4.65 -4.84 -2.80
C ARG A 68 -5.75 -4.43 -3.78
N ALA A 69 -6.78 -5.26 -3.94
CA ALA A 69 -7.92 -4.96 -4.79
C ALA A 69 -8.69 -3.71 -4.30
N ALA A 70 -8.85 -3.56 -2.98
CA ALA A 70 -9.48 -2.38 -2.39
C ALA A 70 -8.67 -1.09 -2.63
N ILE A 71 -7.34 -1.16 -2.57
CA ILE A 71 -6.45 -0.03 -2.90
C ILE A 71 -6.63 0.36 -4.37
N ILE A 72 -6.57 -0.61 -5.29
CA ILE A 72 -6.76 -0.38 -6.73
C ILE A 72 -8.11 0.30 -7.00
N ALA A 73 -9.19 -0.19 -6.38
CA ALA A 73 -10.52 0.37 -6.55
C ALA A 73 -10.61 1.82 -6.06
N ALA A 74 -9.99 2.13 -4.91
CA ALA A 74 -9.98 3.49 -4.37
C ALA A 74 -9.22 4.49 -5.27
N LEU A 75 -8.12 4.06 -5.90
CA LEU A 75 -7.35 4.89 -6.83
C LEU A 75 -8.04 5.13 -8.18
N GLY A 76 -8.93 4.22 -8.59
CA GLY A 76 -9.70 4.35 -9.85
C GLY A 76 -11.02 5.11 -9.70
N ALA A 77 -11.41 5.47 -8.49
CA ALA A 77 -12.69 6.14 -8.20
C ALA A 77 -12.61 7.68 -8.25
N GLY A 78 -11.59 8.25 -8.91
CA GLY A 78 -11.33 9.70 -9.01
C GLY A 78 -11.43 10.23 -10.44
#